data_AF-A0A7C0UJH6-F1
#
_entry.id   AF-A0A7C0UJH6-F1
#
_cell.length_a   1.000
_cell.length_b   1.000
_cell.length_c   1.000
_cell.angle_alpha   90.00
_cell.angle_beta   90.00
_cell.angle_gamma   90.00
#
_symmetry.space_group_name_H-M   'P 1'
#
loop_
_entity.id
_entity.type
_entity.pdbx_description
1 polymer ?
#
loop_
_entity_poly.entity_id
_entity_poly.type
_entity_poly.pdbx_seq_one_letter_code
_entity_poly.pdbx_strand_id
1 'polypeptide(L)'
;MKIKKAILLVAGFGTRFLPATKAQPKEMLPVIDKPVVQYLVEEAVASGIEEIIFITGRGKRAIEDHFDISYELENTLAEKNKHVLLDRVDKIATLARFTY
;
A
#
# COMPACT_ATOMS: atom_id res chain seq x y z
N MET A 1 -12.72 -21.32 -13.91
CA MET A 1 -11.64 -20.33 -14.06
C MET A 1 -11.39 -19.72 -12.68
N LYS A 2 -10.14 -19.62 -12.19
CA LYS A 2 -9.85 -18.97 -10.89
C LYS A 2 -9.51 -17.49 -11.14
N ILE A 3 -10.12 -16.58 -10.37
CA ILE A 3 -9.82 -15.15 -10.42
C ILE A 3 -8.49 -14.93 -9.69
N LYS A 4 -7.54 -14.25 -10.33
CA LYS A 4 -6.16 -14.07 -9.84
C LYS A 4 -5.66 -12.64 -9.81
N LYS A 5 -6.41 -11.71 -10.41
CA LYS A 5 -6.04 -10.30 -10.53
C LYS A 5 -7.15 -9.41 -10.00
N ALA A 6 -6.80 -8.35 -9.30
CA ALA A 6 -7.72 -7.30 -8.89
C ALA A 6 -7.23 -5.94 -9.39
N ILE A 7 -8.17 -5.06 -9.75
CA ILE A 7 -7.90 -3.70 -10.19
C ILE A 7 -8.42 -2.73 -9.12
N LEU A 8 -7.57 -1.84 -8.62
CA LEU A 8 -7.90 -0.83 -7.62
C LEU A 8 -7.78 0.57 -8.21
N LEU A 9 -8.92 1.28 -8.30
CA LEU A 9 -8.97 2.65 -8.83
C LEU A 9 -8.64 3.66 -7.73
N VAL A 10 -7.43 4.23 -7.75
CA VAL A 10 -6.90 5.09 -6.68
C VAL A 10 -6.51 6.50 -7.15
N ALA A 11 -7.03 6.93 -8.30
CA ALA A 11 -6.69 8.23 -8.92
C ALA A 11 -7.45 9.45 -8.34
N GLY A 12 -8.42 9.26 -7.44
CA GLY A 12 -9.31 10.34 -7.00
C GLY A 12 -8.68 11.33 -6.01
N PHE A 13 -9.01 12.63 -6.12
CA PHE A 13 -8.47 13.68 -5.25
C PHE A 13 -8.99 13.65 -3.79
N GLY A 14 -10.10 12.95 -3.52
CA GLY A 14 -10.62 12.85 -2.15
C GLY A 14 -11.10 14.18 -1.54
N THR A 15 -11.75 15.03 -2.34
CA THR A 15 -12.15 16.40 -1.95
C THR A 15 -13.05 16.48 -0.70
N ARG A 16 -13.80 15.42 -0.39
CA ARG A 16 -14.65 15.32 0.82
C ARG A 16 -13.85 15.22 2.13
N PHE A 17 -12.55 14.94 2.03
CA PHE A 17 -11.63 14.78 3.16
C PHE A 17 -10.61 15.92 3.22
N LEU A 18 -10.85 17.03 2.50
CA LEU A 18 -10.03 18.22 2.66
C LEU A 18 -10.17 18.80 4.07
N PRO A 19 -9.11 19.36 4.66
CA PRO A 19 -7.79 19.60 4.04
C PRO A 19 -6.83 18.40 4.08
N ALA A 20 -7.17 17.30 4.76
CA ALA A 20 -6.26 16.17 4.95
C ALA A 20 -5.76 15.58 3.62
N THR A 21 -6.63 15.51 2.61
CA THR A 21 -6.29 14.95 1.29
C THR A 21 -5.59 15.90 0.34
N LYS A 22 -5.21 17.12 0.79
CA LYS A 22 -4.50 18.08 -0.06
C LYS A 22 -3.13 17.56 -0.51
N ALA A 23 -2.42 16.84 0.37
CA ALA A 23 -1.08 16.32 0.11
C ALA A 23 -0.95 14.79 0.33
N GLN A 24 -1.94 14.16 0.97
CA GLN A 24 -1.97 12.72 1.20
C GLN A 24 -3.13 12.09 0.43
N PRO A 25 -2.92 11.00 -0.32
CA PRO A 25 -4.01 10.28 -0.97
C PRO A 25 -5.07 9.87 0.06
N LYS A 26 -6.37 9.94 -0.30
CA LYS A 26 -7.45 9.50 0.60
C LYS A 26 -7.30 8.02 0.98
N GLU A 27 -6.72 7.22 0.09
CA GLU A 27 -6.46 5.79 0.26
C GLU A 27 -5.37 5.51 1.29
N MET A 28 -4.49 6.50 1.53
CA MET A 28 -3.42 6.46 2.51
C MET A 28 -3.84 7.00 3.88
N LEU A 29 -5.10 7.42 4.07
CA LEU A 29 -5.57 7.84 5.39
C LEU A 29 -5.55 6.63 6.34
N PRO A 30 -4.93 6.74 7.53
CA PRO A 30 -4.78 5.61 8.44
C PRO A 30 -6.10 5.30 9.16
N VAL A 31 -6.40 4.01 9.28
CA VAL A 31 -7.34 3.48 10.27
C VAL A 31 -6.49 2.81 11.34
N ILE A 32 -6.36 3.48 12.48
CA ILE A 32 -5.39 3.16 13.54
C ILE A 32 -3.95 3.30 13.02
N ASP A 33 -3.32 2.22 12.58
CA ASP A 33 -1.90 2.16 12.20
C ASP A 33 -1.66 1.70 10.75
N LYS A 34 -2.72 1.36 10.00
CA LYS A 34 -2.64 0.94 8.59
C LYS A 34 -3.45 1.86 7.66
N PRO A 35 -2.95 2.19 6.47
CA PRO A 35 -3.73 2.94 5.49
C PRO A 35 -4.90 2.09 4.96
N VAL A 36 -6.00 2.74 4.58
CA VAL A 36 -7.20 2.07 4.03
C VAL A 36 -6.87 1.13 2.87
N VAL A 37 -5.96 1.53 1.97
CA VAL A 37 -5.58 0.70 0.81
C VAL A 37 -4.94 -0.63 1.19
N GLN A 38 -4.20 -0.68 2.30
CA GLN A 38 -3.57 -1.92 2.75
C GLN A 38 -4.61 -2.95 3.17
N TYR A 39 -5.69 -2.53 3.84
CA TYR A 39 -6.80 -3.42 4.19
C TYR A 39 -7.45 -4.03 2.94
N LEU A 40 -7.65 -3.23 1.87
CA LEU A 40 -8.21 -3.71 0.61
C LEU A 40 -7.30 -4.73 -0.08
N VAL A 41 -5.99 -4.50 -0.05
CA VAL A 41 -5.00 -5.43 -0.61
C VAL A 41 -4.96 -6.72 0.19
N GLU A 42 -4.91 -6.64 1.53
CA GLU A 42 -4.94 -7.81 2.42
C GLU A 42 -6.20 -8.65 2.20
N GLU A 43 -7.37 -8.02 2.05
CA GLU A 43 -8.63 -8.70 1.74
C GLU A 43 -8.60 -9.38 0.37
N ALA A 44 -8.12 -8.68 -0.66
CA ALA A 44 -7.98 -9.24 -2.00
C ALA A 44 -7.04 -10.46 -2.00
N VAL A 45 -5.89 -10.38 -1.34
CA VAL A 45 -4.94 -11.49 -1.21
C VAL A 45 -5.56 -12.66 -0.45
N ALA A 46 -6.28 -12.40 0.65
CA ALA A 46 -7.00 -13.42 1.40
C ALA A 46 -8.07 -14.15 0.55
N SER A 47 -8.62 -13.48 -0.46
CA SER A 47 -9.56 -14.08 -1.43
C SER A 47 -8.89 -14.92 -2.53
N GLY A 48 -7.55 -14.99 -2.55
CA GLY A 48 -6.76 -15.78 -3.50
C GLY A 48 -6.27 -15.02 -4.73
N ILE A 49 -6.31 -13.68 -4.69
CA ILE A 49 -5.72 -12.78 -5.69
C ILE A 49 -4.20 -12.74 -5.51
N GLU A 50 -3.46 -12.80 -6.60
CA GLU A 50 -2.00 -12.84 -6.62
C GLU A 50 -1.39 -11.56 -7.22
N GLU A 51 -2.19 -10.80 -7.97
CA GLU A 51 -1.75 -9.57 -8.64
C GLU A 51 -2.75 -8.44 -8.40
N ILE A 52 -2.22 -7.31 -7.92
CA ILE A 52 -2.96 -6.08 -7.69
C ILE A 52 -2.48 -5.04 -8.71
N ILE A 53 -3.43 -4.50 -9.47
CA ILE A 53 -3.19 -3.47 -10.47
C ILE A 53 -3.81 -2.18 -9.95
N PHE A 54 -2.99 -1.21 -9.60
CA PHE A 54 -3.44 0.12 -9.24
C PHE A 54 -3.65 0.94 -10.51
N ILE A 55 -4.76 1.66 -10.58
CA ILE A 55 -4.96 2.72 -11.58
C ILE A 55 -4.79 4.04 -10.83
N THR A 56 -3.59 4.62 -10.96
CA THR A 56 -3.17 5.80 -10.20
C THR A 56 -3.37 7.11 -10.98
N GLY A 57 -3.00 8.22 -10.35
CA GLY A 57 -3.07 9.56 -10.94
C GLY A 57 -1.98 10.47 -10.36
N ARG A 58 -1.98 11.75 -10.73
CA ARG A 58 -0.99 12.71 -10.20
C ARG A 58 -1.07 12.80 -8.67
N GLY A 59 0.09 12.74 -8.01
CA GLY A 59 0.19 12.85 -6.54
C GLY A 59 -0.11 11.57 -5.78
N LYS A 60 -0.10 10.40 -6.44
CA LYS A 60 -0.40 9.09 -5.83
C LYS A 60 0.82 8.22 -5.53
N ARG A 61 2.04 8.77 -5.68
CA ARG A 61 3.30 8.05 -5.43
C ARG A 61 3.39 7.41 -4.04
N ALA A 62 2.79 8.03 -3.02
CA ALA A 62 2.75 7.46 -1.67
C ALA A 62 2.03 6.09 -1.58
N ILE A 63 1.14 5.76 -2.53
CA ILE A 63 0.52 4.43 -2.61
C ILE A 63 1.55 3.43 -3.16
N GLU A 64 2.27 3.81 -4.21
CA GLU A 64 3.31 2.99 -4.84
C GLU A 64 4.44 2.70 -3.84
N ASP A 65 4.97 3.76 -3.21
CA ASP A 65 6.05 3.66 -2.22
C ASP A 65 5.65 2.81 -0.99
N HIS A 66 4.34 2.70 -0.66
CA HIS A 66 3.86 1.88 0.47
C HIS A 66 3.91 0.38 0.19
N PHE A 67 3.73 -0.02 -1.06
CA PHE A 67 3.73 -1.43 -1.49
C PHE A 67 5.03 -1.84 -2.21
N ASP A 68 5.99 -0.92 -2.34
CA ASP A 68 7.32 -1.20 -2.88
C ASP A 68 8.35 -1.40 -1.76
N ILE A 69 9.52 -1.94 -2.12
CA ILE A 69 10.63 -2.18 -1.20
C ILE A 69 11.24 -0.85 -0.77
N SER A 70 11.39 -0.65 0.55
CA SER A 70 11.96 0.58 1.11
C SER A 70 13.37 0.31 1.62
N TYR A 71 14.33 0.19 0.70
CA TYR A 71 15.72 -0.20 1.01
C TYR A 71 16.35 0.60 2.16
N GLU A 72 16.17 1.93 2.18
CA GLU A 72 16.74 2.79 3.21
C GLU A 72 16.12 2.53 4.59
N LEU A 73 14.80 2.36 4.64
CA LEU A 73 14.06 2.06 5.88
C LEU A 73 14.43 0.68 6.39
N GLU A 74 14.42 -0.33 5.53
CA GLU A 74 14.75 -1.71 5.87
C GLU A 74 16.17 -1.84 6.39
N ASN A 75 17.16 -1.24 5.72
CA ASN A 75 18.54 -1.23 6.18
C ASN A 75 18.67 -0.51 7.54
N THR A 76 18.01 0.64 7.71
CA THR A 76 18.01 1.38 8.99
C THR A 76 17.41 0.54 10.13
N LEU A 77 16.35 -0.22 9.87
CA LEU A 77 15.71 -1.08 10.86
C LEU A 77 16.60 -2.29 11.19
N ALA A 78 17.26 -2.88 10.19
CA ALA A 78 18.19 -3.99 10.35
C ALA A 78 19.41 -3.58 11.19
N GLU A 79 20.06 -2.45 10.87
CA GLU A 79 21.19 -1.90 11.62
C GLU A 79 20.83 -1.60 13.09
N LYS A 80 19.59 -1.17 13.34
CA LYS A 80 19.07 -0.89 14.68
C LYS A 80 18.51 -2.13 15.40
N ASN A 81 18.67 -3.33 14.84
CA ASN A 81 18.14 -4.60 15.36
C ASN A 81 16.62 -4.58 15.63
N LYS A 82 15.86 -3.80 14.85
CA LYS A 82 14.40 -3.65 14.99
C LYS A 82 13.66 -4.70 14.17
N HIS A 83 13.97 -5.98 14.39
CA HIS A 83 13.50 -7.09 13.54
C HIS A 83 11.98 -7.21 13.42
N VAL A 84 11.23 -6.92 14.49
CA VAL A 84 9.76 -6.96 14.46
C VAL A 84 9.18 -5.90 13.52
N LEU A 85 9.80 -4.72 13.45
CA LEU A 85 9.36 -3.65 12.55
C LEU A 85 9.82 -3.93 11.12
N LEU A 86 11.01 -4.49 10.94
CA LEU A 86 11.52 -4.91 9.64
C LEU A 86 10.60 -5.94 8.99
N ASP A 87 10.22 -6.99 9.73
CA ASP A 87 9.29 -8.03 9.27
C ASP A 87 7.91 -7.45 8.89
N ARG A 88 7.45 -6.42 9.60
CA ARG A 88 6.20 -5.73 9.25
C ARG A 88 6.28 -4.98 7.92
N VAL A 89 7.41 -4.32 7.64
CA VAL A 89 7.61 -3.57 6.39
C VAL A 89 7.78 -4.52 5.21
N ASP A 90 8.64 -5.52 5.35
CA ASP A 90 8.92 -6.54 4.31
C ASP A 90 7.65 -7.29 3.89
N LYS A 91 6.78 -7.61 4.85
CA LYS A 91 5.48 -8.25 4.57
C LYS A 91 4.60 -7.45 3.63
N ILE A 92 4.64 -6.12 3.66
CA ILE A 92 3.76 -5.29 2.81
C ILE A 92 4.17 -5.42 1.35
N ALA A 93 5.47 -5.39 1.05
CA ALA A 93 6.00 -5.52 -0.30
C ALA A 93 5.82 -6.93 -0.89
N THR A 94 5.69 -7.95 -0.03
CA THR A 94 5.57 -9.36 -0.43
C THR A 94 4.12 -9.88 -0.46
N LEU A 95 3.11 -9.04 -0.16
CA LEU A 95 1.69 -9.44 -0.14
C LEU A 95 1.18 -9.98 -1.48
N ALA A 96 1.56 -9.33 -2.58
CA ALA A 96 1.12 -9.65 -3.93
C ALA A 96 2.12 -9.13 -4.96
N ARG A 97 1.94 -9.49 -6.23
CA ARG A 97 2.58 -8.76 -7.32
C ARG A 97 1.84 -7.46 -7.57
N PHE A 98 2.55 -6.34 -7.46
CA PHE A 98 1.98 -5.01 -7.69
C PHE A 98 2.30 -4.48 -9.09
N THR A 99 1.36 -3.75 -9.67
CA THR A 99 1.50 -3.02 -10.94
C THR A 99 0.76 -1.69 -10.80
N TYR A 100 1.29 -0.61 -11.37
CA TYR A 100 0.84 0.76 -11.17
C TYR A 100 0.54 1.47 -12.49
#